data_AF-A0A0Q9Q6R3-F1
#
_entry.id   AF-A0A0Q9Q6R3-F1
#
_cell.length_a   1.000
_cell.length_b   1.000
_cell.length_c   1.000
_cell.angle_alpha   90.00
_cell.angle_beta   90.00
_cell.angle_gamma   90.00
#
_symmetry.space_group_name_H-M   'P 1'
#
loop_
_entity.id
_entity.type
_entity.pdbx_description
1 polymer ?
#
loop_
_entity_poly.entity_id
_entity_poly.type
_entity_poly.pdbx_seq_one_letter_code
_entity_poly.pdbx_strand_id
1 'polypeptide(L)'
;MTDILNIDSDRALVEQAKGAIMLRYGVGSYESLAAMIRWAREADTPLEDVARALVKGICQGRVTPETQGIVRWLEQRLRADIAAAPDPVPEVTLRRNLTERRAPAGADRSPATAPTQWRYTSAVHAARSLGRA
;
A
#
# COMPACT_ATOMS: atom_id res chain seq x y z
N MET A 1 7.65 24.71 -22.75
CA MET A 1 8.63 23.99 -21.90
C MET A 1 8.06 23.88 -20.48
N THR A 2 6.83 23.34 -20.37
CA THR A 2 6.03 23.33 -19.14
C THR A 2 5.36 21.97 -18.93
N ASP A 3 5.08 21.26 -20.03
CA ASP A 3 4.38 19.98 -20.00
C ASP A 3 5.20 18.82 -19.39
N ILE A 4 6.52 18.81 -19.58
CA ILE A 4 7.38 17.73 -19.05
C ILE A 4 7.41 17.74 -17.53
N LEU A 5 7.54 18.92 -16.91
CA LEU A 5 7.54 19.06 -15.45
C LEU A 5 6.18 18.69 -14.84
N ASN A 6 5.09 18.87 -15.60
CA ASN A 6 3.75 18.50 -15.14
C ASN A 6 3.57 16.98 -15.11
N ILE A 7 4.02 16.27 -16.15
CA ILE A 7 3.95 14.80 -16.23
C ILE A 7 4.74 14.15 -15.09
N ASP A 8 5.95 14.64 -14.82
CA ASP A 8 6.78 14.11 -13.73
C ASP A 8 6.18 14.39 -12.36
N SER A 9 5.56 15.56 -12.18
CA SER A 9 4.88 15.94 -10.94
C SER A 9 3.64 15.07 -10.68
N ASP A 10 2.85 14.81 -11.72
CA ASP A 10 1.65 13.97 -11.63
C ASP A 10 2.02 12.51 -11.34
N ARG A 11 3.07 12.00 -11.99
CA ARG A 11 3.61 10.67 -11.69
C ARG A 11 4.11 10.56 -10.24
N ALA A 12 4.81 11.58 -9.74
CA ALA A 12 5.28 11.60 -8.37
C ALA A 12 4.13 11.58 -7.36
N LEU A 13 3.04 12.30 -7.63
CA LEU A 13 1.83 12.28 -6.79
C LEU A 13 1.18 10.90 -6.76
N VAL A 14 1.10 10.22 -7.90
CA VAL A 14 0.55 8.85 -7.97
C VAL A 14 1.39 7.88 -7.13
N GLU A 15 2.71 7.94 -7.22
CA GLU A 15 3.60 7.08 -6.41
C GLU A 15 3.52 7.40 -4.91
N GLN A 16 3.37 8.68 -4.53
CA GLN A 16 3.13 9.07 -3.13
C GLN A 16 1.80 8.52 -2.61
N ALA A 17 0.73 8.65 -3.40
CA ALA A 17 -0.59 8.14 -3.04
C ALA A 17 -0.59 6.63 -2.87
N LYS A 18 0.09 5.89 -3.77
CA LYS A 18 0.32 4.45 -3.64
C LYS A 18 1.01 4.12 -2.31
N GLY A 19 2.10 4.82 -2.00
CA GLY A 19 2.83 4.64 -0.74
C GLY A 19 1.95 4.86 0.50
N ALA A 20 1.08 5.88 0.47
CA ALA A 20 0.13 6.13 1.56
C ALA A 20 -0.88 4.98 1.75
N ILE A 21 -1.42 4.43 0.65
CA ILE A 21 -2.34 3.28 0.70
C ILE A 21 -1.61 2.02 1.20
N MET A 22 -0.40 1.77 0.70
CA MET A 22 0.42 0.63 1.14
C MET A 22 0.68 0.67 2.65
N LEU A 23 1.05 1.82 3.19
CA LEU A 23 1.30 1.99 4.62
C LEU A 23 0.02 1.85 5.47
N ARG A 24 -1.10 2.35 4.97
CA ARG A 24 -2.37 2.32 5.71
C ARG A 24 -3.01 0.93 5.73
N TYR A 25 -2.92 0.19 4.63
CA TYR A 25 -3.65 -1.08 4.44
C TYR A 25 -2.76 -2.32 4.41
N GLY A 26 -1.43 -2.17 4.42
CA GLY A 26 -0.49 -3.29 4.34
C GLY A 26 -0.54 -4.03 2.99
N VAL A 27 -0.96 -3.34 1.92
CA VAL A 27 -1.07 -3.90 0.57
C VAL A 27 0.19 -3.60 -0.26
N GLY A 28 0.39 -4.37 -1.34
CA GLY A 28 1.49 -4.14 -2.27
C GLY A 28 1.26 -2.94 -3.21
N SER A 29 2.29 -2.63 -4.01
CA SER A 29 2.30 -1.50 -4.94
C SER A 29 1.31 -1.66 -6.10
N TYR A 30 1.08 -2.90 -6.55
CA TYR A 30 0.13 -3.17 -7.62
C TYR A 30 -1.31 -3.05 -7.11
N GLU A 31 -1.59 -3.63 -5.95
CA GLU A 31 -2.88 -3.59 -5.29
C GLU A 31 -3.30 -2.17 -4.94
N SER A 32 -2.35 -1.33 -4.48
CA SER A 32 -2.63 0.08 -4.19
C SER A 32 -2.99 0.87 -5.45
N LEU A 33 -2.26 0.68 -6.55
CA LEU A 33 -2.58 1.31 -7.84
C LEU A 33 -3.94 0.82 -8.38
N ALA A 34 -4.21 -0.48 -8.30
CA ALA A 34 -5.49 -1.05 -8.74
C ALA A 34 -6.68 -0.48 -7.94
N ALA A 35 -6.52 -0.27 -6.63
CA ALA A 35 -7.52 0.39 -5.81
C ALA A 35 -7.75 1.84 -6.25
N MET A 36 -6.69 2.62 -6.49
CA MET A 36 -6.80 4.00 -6.96
C MET A 36 -7.49 4.10 -8.34
N ILE A 37 -7.14 3.22 -9.28
CA ILE A 37 -7.78 3.18 -10.61
C ILE A 37 -9.27 2.86 -10.48
N ARG A 38 -9.63 1.91 -9.61
CA ARG A 38 -11.03 1.60 -9.35
C ARG A 38 -11.76 2.81 -8.77
N TRP A 39 -11.17 3.50 -7.79
CA TRP A 39 -11.76 4.70 -7.20
C TRP A 39 -11.92 5.85 -8.19
N ALA A 40 -10.93 6.07 -9.06
CA ALA A 40 -10.99 7.03 -10.15
C ALA A 40 -12.20 6.77 -11.06
N ARG A 41 -12.45 5.50 -11.40
CA ARG A 41 -13.62 5.09 -12.20
C ARG A 41 -14.94 5.24 -11.43
N GLU A 42 -14.98 4.83 -10.17
CA GLU A 42 -16.18 4.94 -9.31
C GLU A 42 -16.61 6.40 -9.11
N ALA A 43 -15.64 7.32 -9.02
CA ALA A 43 -15.86 8.74 -8.80
C ALA A 43 -15.90 9.59 -10.09
N ASP A 44 -15.79 8.97 -11.26
CA ASP A 44 -15.65 9.66 -12.57
C ASP A 44 -14.61 10.80 -12.53
N THR A 45 -13.44 10.51 -11.96
CA THR A 45 -12.38 11.50 -11.67
C THR A 45 -11.04 10.99 -12.20
N PRO A 46 -10.19 11.86 -12.80
CA PRO A 46 -8.84 11.47 -13.22
C PRO A 46 -8.00 10.88 -12.08
N LEU A 47 -7.11 9.94 -12.41
CA LEU A 47 -6.28 9.26 -11.41
C LEU A 47 -5.37 10.25 -10.66
N GLU A 48 -4.88 11.27 -11.36
CA GLU A 48 -4.03 12.32 -10.84
C GLU A 48 -4.76 13.17 -9.79
N ASP A 49 -6.05 13.45 -10.02
CA ASP A 49 -6.90 14.19 -9.09
C ASP A 49 -7.25 13.35 -7.85
N VAL A 50 -7.46 12.05 -8.03
CA VAL A 50 -7.58 11.11 -6.90
C VAL A 50 -6.29 11.09 -6.07
N ALA A 51 -5.13 10.98 -6.73
CA ALA A 51 -3.83 10.99 -6.05
C ALA A 51 -3.60 12.31 -5.31
N ARG A 52 -3.94 13.44 -5.93
CA ARG A 52 -3.85 14.78 -5.34
C ARG A 52 -4.78 14.91 -4.14
N ALA A 53 -6.04 14.48 -4.25
CA ALA A 53 -7.00 14.50 -3.15
C ALA A 53 -6.53 13.64 -1.97
N LEU A 54 -5.95 12.47 -2.25
CA LEU A 54 -5.43 11.57 -1.23
C LEU A 54 -4.20 12.17 -0.53
N VAL A 55 -3.21 12.66 -1.27
CA VAL A 55 -1.98 13.20 -0.69
C VAL A 55 -2.21 14.58 -0.06
N LYS A 56 -2.85 15.51 -0.77
CA LYS A 56 -3.04 16.89 -0.30
C LYS A 56 -4.23 17.00 0.66
N GLY A 57 -5.37 16.45 0.29
CA GLY A 57 -6.59 16.53 1.09
C GLY A 57 -6.49 15.67 2.35
N ILE A 58 -6.25 14.37 2.19
CA ILE A 58 -6.32 13.41 3.31
C ILE A 58 -5.02 13.38 4.11
N CYS A 59 -3.87 13.18 3.47
CA CYS A 59 -2.60 13.05 4.20
C CYS A 59 -2.08 14.38 4.75
N GLN A 60 -2.30 15.50 4.06
CA GLN A 60 -1.80 16.82 4.46
C GLN A 60 -2.87 17.75 5.06
N GLY A 61 -4.15 17.35 5.06
CA GLY A 61 -5.25 18.17 5.57
C GLY A 61 -5.55 19.43 4.74
N ARG A 62 -5.06 19.50 3.50
CA ARG A 62 -5.24 20.66 2.60
C ARG A 62 -6.43 20.43 1.69
N VAL A 63 -7.61 20.80 2.17
CA VAL A 63 -8.87 20.71 1.42
C VAL A 63 -9.25 22.08 0.88
N THR A 64 -9.54 22.13 -0.42
CA THR A 64 -10.11 23.32 -1.08
C THR A 64 -11.59 23.07 -1.40
N PRO A 65 -12.40 24.11 -1.66
CA PRO A 65 -13.80 23.94 -2.05
C PRO A 65 -13.99 22.97 -3.24
N GLU A 66 -13.08 23.02 -4.22
CA GLU A 66 -13.12 22.20 -5.44
C GLU A 66 -12.79 20.72 -5.14
N THR A 67 -11.91 20.48 -4.17
CA THR A 67 -11.46 19.13 -3.79
C THR A 67 -12.29 18.52 -2.66
N GLN A 68 -13.15 19.30 -2.01
CA GLN A 68 -13.92 18.87 -0.84
C GLN A 68 -14.82 17.67 -1.13
N GLY A 69 -15.45 17.62 -2.31
CA GLY A 69 -16.31 16.51 -2.71
C GLY A 69 -15.56 15.19 -2.79
N ILE A 70 -14.48 15.15 -3.58
CA ILE A 70 -13.66 13.94 -3.77
C ILE A 70 -12.96 13.51 -2.47
N VAL A 71 -12.49 14.45 -1.65
CA VAL A 71 -11.88 14.13 -0.35
C VAL A 71 -12.89 13.47 0.58
N ARG A 72 -14.11 14.03 0.70
CA ARG A 72 -15.16 13.42 1.54
C ARG A 72 -15.57 12.04 1.04
N TRP A 73 -15.70 11.87 -0.27
CA TRP A 73 -16.01 10.58 -0.87
C TRP A 73 -14.91 9.54 -0.59
N LEU A 74 -13.64 9.91 -0.78
CA LEU A 74 -12.50 9.05 -0.46
C LEU A 74 -12.45 8.68 1.02
N GLU A 75 -12.67 9.63 1.94
CA GLU A 75 -12.72 9.32 3.37
C GLU A 75 -13.82 8.31 3.72
N GLN A 76 -15.00 8.42 3.10
CA GLN A 76 -16.08 7.46 3.30
C GLN A 76 -15.65 6.07 2.80
N ARG A 77 -15.04 6.00 1.61
CA ARG A 77 -14.53 4.74 1.04
C ARG A 77 -13.47 4.11 1.92
N LEU A 78 -12.49 4.89 2.38
CA LEU A 78 -11.42 4.45 3.26
C LEU A 78 -11.95 3.91 4.60
N ARG A 79 -13.05 4.48 5.14
CA ARG A 79 -13.72 3.96 6.34
C ARG A 79 -14.51 2.68 6.07
N ALA A 80 -15.21 2.60 4.93
CA ALA A 80 -15.97 1.41 4.55
C ALA A 80 -15.05 0.19 4.36
N ASP A 81 -13.89 0.39 3.75
CA ASP A 81 -12.89 -0.67 3.54
C ASP A 81 -12.26 -1.15 4.87
N ILE A 82 -12.22 -0.31 5.92
CA ILE A 82 -11.82 -0.72 7.28
C ILE A 82 -12.90 -1.57 7.95
N ALA A 83 -14.16 -1.18 7.78
CA ALA A 83 -15.30 -1.88 8.37
C ALA A 83 -15.56 -3.24 7.71
N ALA A 84 -15.29 -3.34 6.40
CA ALA A 84 -15.42 -4.55 5.60
C ALA A 84 -14.22 -5.51 5.78
N ALA A 85 -13.71 -5.66 7.01
CA ALA A 85 -12.52 -6.44 7.36
C ALA A 85 -12.26 -7.60 6.39
N PRO A 86 -11.03 -7.72 5.82
CA PRO A 86 -10.76 -8.77 4.86
C PRO A 86 -11.04 -10.11 5.51
N ASP A 87 -11.84 -10.95 4.82
CA ASP A 87 -11.90 -12.36 5.13
C ASP A 87 -10.47 -12.87 5.34
N PRO A 88 -10.22 -13.69 6.39
CA PRO A 88 -8.89 -14.20 6.63
C PRO A 88 -8.44 -14.95 5.38
N VAL A 89 -7.47 -14.36 4.66
CA VAL A 89 -6.85 -14.98 3.50
C VAL A 89 -6.32 -16.33 3.98
N PRO A 90 -6.78 -17.48 3.44
CA PRO A 90 -6.27 -18.76 3.86
C PRO A 90 -4.77 -18.80 3.59
N GLU A 91 -4.01 -19.03 4.65
CA GLU A 91 -2.54 -19.07 4.77
C GLU A 91 -1.92 -20.26 3.99
N VAL A 92 -2.45 -20.61 2.82
CA VAL A 92 -2.18 -21.89 2.14
C VAL A 92 -1.33 -21.72 0.87
N THR A 93 -1.18 -20.52 0.31
CA THR A 93 -0.54 -20.38 -1.02
C THR A 93 0.92 -19.90 -1.00
N LEU A 94 1.50 -19.56 0.18
CA LEU A 94 2.87 -19.03 0.25
C LEU A 94 3.96 -20.06 0.62
N ARG A 95 3.59 -21.30 0.95
CA ARG A 95 4.55 -22.35 1.34
C ARG A 95 5.03 -23.27 0.21
N ARG A 96 4.35 -23.29 -0.95
CA ARG A 96 4.62 -24.32 -1.97
C ARG A 96 5.69 -23.97 -3.01
N ASN A 97 6.08 -22.70 -3.15
CA ASN A 97 6.98 -22.28 -4.22
C ASN A 97 8.45 -22.04 -3.79
N LEU A 98 8.82 -22.37 -2.55
CA LEU A 98 10.17 -22.14 -2.01
C LEU A 98 10.99 -23.43 -1.79
N THR A 99 10.45 -24.61 -2.10
CA THR A 99 11.10 -25.89 -1.78
C THR A 99 11.66 -26.65 -2.99
N GLU A 100 11.51 -26.15 -4.22
CA GLU A 100 11.84 -26.94 -5.43
C GLU A 100 13.10 -26.51 -6.23
N ARG A 101 14.03 -25.76 -5.64
CA ARG A 101 15.40 -25.68 -6.21
C ARG A 101 16.46 -26.05 -5.19
N ARG A 102 16.59 -27.36 -4.98
CA ARG A 102 17.72 -28.01 -4.33
C ARG A 102 18.99 -27.77 -5.16
N ALA A 103 20.08 -27.47 -4.45
CA ALA A 103 21.45 -27.28 -4.92
C ALA A 103 22.05 -28.51 -5.62
N PRO A 104 23.25 -28.36 -6.22
CA PRO A 104 24.44 -29.02 -5.66
C PRO A 104 25.58 -28.00 -5.44
N ALA A 105 26.09 -27.88 -4.21
CA ALA A 105 27.27 -28.59 -3.70
C ALA A 105 28.60 -28.06 -4.29
N GLY A 106 29.36 -27.32 -3.48
CA GLY A 106 30.77 -27.02 -3.77
C GLY A 106 31.31 -25.75 -3.12
N ALA A 107 32.15 -25.94 -2.11
CA ALA A 107 33.31 -25.11 -1.74
C ALA A 107 33.10 -23.66 -1.24
N ASP A 108 33.37 -23.51 0.06
CA ASP A 108 34.49 -22.75 0.60
C ASP A 108 34.10 -21.70 1.67
N ARG A 109 34.86 -21.72 2.77
CA ARG A 109 34.63 -20.93 3.98
C ARG A 109 35.08 -19.48 3.73
N SER A 110 34.17 -18.54 3.92
CA SER A 110 34.50 -17.18 4.37
C SER A 110 33.33 -16.60 5.18
N PRO A 111 33.55 -16.02 6.38
CA PRO A 111 32.46 -15.56 7.24
C PRO A 111 32.07 -14.13 6.85
N ALA A 112 30.99 -13.99 6.09
CA ALA A 112 30.36 -12.70 5.85
C ALA A 112 28.89 -12.78 6.26
N THR A 113 28.62 -12.16 7.41
CA THR A 113 27.39 -11.43 7.75
C THR A 113 26.07 -12.09 7.34
N ALA A 114 25.44 -12.78 8.29
CA ALA A 114 24.03 -13.13 8.19
C ALA A 114 23.21 -11.87 7.88
N PRO A 115 22.38 -11.82 6.82
CA PRO A 115 21.34 -10.83 6.76
C PRO A 115 20.36 -11.16 7.88
N THR A 116 20.31 -10.29 8.88
CA THR A 116 19.29 -10.32 9.93
C THR A 116 17.94 -10.38 9.22
N GLN A 117 17.33 -11.56 9.28
CA GLN A 117 15.97 -11.81 8.83
C GLN A 117 15.08 -10.81 9.57
N TRP A 118 14.63 -9.76 8.88
CA TRP A 118 13.61 -8.85 9.40
C TRP A 118 12.32 -9.65 9.51
N ARG A 119 12.13 -10.29 10.65
CA ARG A 119 10.84 -10.87 11.04
C ARG A 119 9.90 -9.69 11.25
N TYR A 120 9.16 -9.36 10.20
CA TYR A 120 8.06 -8.40 10.23
C TYR A 120 6.88 -9.02 10.99
N THR A 121 7.07 -9.28 12.28
CA THR A 121 5.94 -9.43 13.21
C THR A 121 5.36 -8.05 13.40
N SER A 122 4.31 -7.74 12.63
CA SER A 122 3.50 -6.54 12.80
C SER A 122 3.15 -6.34 14.29
N ALA A 123 3.39 -5.14 14.82
CA ALA A 123 3.04 -4.76 16.19
C ALA A 123 1.55 -4.97 16.52
N VAL A 124 0.69 -5.06 15.49
CA VAL A 124 -0.74 -5.35 15.61
C VAL A 124 -1.00 -6.79 16.08
N HIS A 125 -0.11 -7.75 15.79
CA HIS A 125 -0.22 -9.12 16.31
C HIS A 125 0.26 -9.26 17.76
N ALA A 126 1.29 -8.52 18.17
CA ALA A 126 1.82 -8.58 19.55
C ALA A 126 0.84 -7.99 20.59
N ALA A 127 0.05 -6.98 20.21
CA ALA A 127 -0.93 -6.38 21.10
C ALA A 127 -2.13 -7.30 21.43
N ARG A 128 -2.46 -8.27 20.56
CA ARG A 128 -3.58 -9.21 20.81
C ARG A 128 -3.23 -10.38 21.73
N SER A 129 -1.95 -10.71 21.89
CA SER A 129 -1.51 -11.82 22.77
C SER A 129 -1.35 -11.44 24.24
N LEU A 130 -1.49 -10.16 24.61
CA LEU A 130 -1.40 -9.68 26.00
C LEU A 130 -2.77 -9.36 26.62
N GLY A 131 -3.87 -9.56 25.88
CA GLY A 131 -5.22 -9.16 26.29
C GLY A 131 -6.19 -10.30 26.63
N ARG A 132 -5.71 -11.54 26.81
CA ARG A 132 -6.53 -12.65 27.32
C ARG A 132 -5.86 -13.25 28.55
N ALA A 133 -6.14 -12.64 29.70
CA ALA A 133 -6.20 -13.34 30.98
C ALA A 133 -7.57 -14.01 31.11
#